data_AF-A0A2H1X355-F1
#
_entry.id   AF-A0A2H1X355-F1
#
_cell.length_a   1.000
_cell.length_b   1.000
_cell.length_c   1.000
_cell.angle_alpha   90.00
_cell.angle_beta   90.00
_cell.angle_gamma   90.00
#
_symmetry.space_group_name_H-M   'P 1'
#
loop_
_entity.id
_entity.type
_entity.pdbx_description
1 polymer ?
#
loop_
_entity_poly.entity_id
_entity_poly.type
_entity_poly.pdbx_seq_one_letter_code
_entity_poly.pdbx_strand_id
1 'polypeptide(L)'
;VRYDLYDPTVQSIQVLRLEKRLDDKLLYLRDALPEYSTFSFDMDPEILPEGTPVPVNPVQVKLKPRPWLERWERQELKGVANIEEHLKEKDRVRRELRATPWEKYDLMKQYRKTIPIEDQNDIWAEVNHQLRQLQLTRKTSARKRTFTTPKPQLG
;
A
#
# COMPACT_ATOMS: atom_id res chain seq x y z
N VAL A 1 3.46 -14.40 -2.58
CA VAL A 1 3.06 -14.66 -1.18
C VAL A 1 1.97 -13.65 -0.80
N ARG A 2 0.96 -14.04 -0.03
CA ARG A 2 -0.09 -13.15 0.49
C ARG A 2 0.00 -13.18 2.02
N TYR A 3 0.26 -12.04 2.65
CA TYR A 3 0.35 -11.92 4.10
C TYR A 3 -0.93 -11.32 4.66
N ASP A 4 -1.33 -11.78 5.84
CA ASP A 4 -2.45 -11.21 6.60
C ASP A 4 -1.86 -10.40 7.79
N LEU A 5 -2.19 -9.10 7.88
CA LEU A 5 -1.52 -8.16 8.80
C LEU A 5 -1.68 -8.49 10.30
N TYR A 6 -2.78 -9.14 10.66
CA TYR A 6 -3.10 -9.52 12.04
C TYR A 6 -2.81 -10.99 12.35
N ASP A 7 -2.06 -11.67 11.48
CA ASP A 7 -1.64 -13.06 11.70
C ASP A 7 -0.62 -13.12 12.86
N PRO A 8 -0.84 -13.94 13.91
CA PRO A 8 0.06 -14.05 15.05
C PRO A 8 1.45 -14.62 14.70
N THR A 9 1.64 -15.21 13.52
CA THR A 9 2.94 -15.71 13.06
C THR A 9 3.87 -14.59 12.56
N VAL A 10 3.33 -13.40 12.28
CA VAL A 10 4.12 -12.24 11.85
C VAL A 10 4.87 -11.65 13.06
N GLN A 11 6.20 -11.73 13.02
CA GLN A 11 7.05 -11.23 14.12
C GLN A 11 7.38 -9.74 13.97
N SER A 12 7.69 -9.30 12.76
CA SER A 12 8.02 -7.91 12.46
C SER A 12 7.72 -7.58 11.00
N ILE A 13 7.34 -6.32 10.76
CA ILE A 13 7.15 -5.76 9.41
C ILE A 13 8.08 -4.57 9.31
N GLN A 14 9.09 -4.68 8.45
CA GLN A 14 10.04 -3.59 8.17
C GLN A 14 9.73 -2.98 6.80
N VAL A 15 9.60 -1.66 6.75
CA VAL A 15 9.44 -0.91 5.49
C VAL A 15 10.82 -0.47 5.03
N LEU A 16 11.26 -0.96 3.86
CA LEU A 16 12.56 -0.60 3.29
C LEU A 16 12.51 0.75 2.56
N ARG A 17 11.44 1.00 1.79
CA ARG A 17 11.24 2.25 1.06
C ARG A 17 9.76 2.59 1.01
N LEU A 18 9.42 3.80 1.41
CA LEU A 18 8.04 4.29 1.41
C LEU A 18 7.80 5.17 0.18
N GLU A 19 6.99 4.69 -0.77
CA GLU A 19 6.64 5.45 -1.96
C GLU A 19 5.20 5.15 -2.42
N LYS A 20 4.64 6.07 -3.20
CA LYS A 20 3.40 5.88 -3.97
C LYS A 20 3.73 5.68 -5.45
N ARG A 21 2.80 5.06 -6.16
CA ARG A 21 2.85 4.87 -7.61
C ARG A 21 1.71 5.64 -8.26
N LEU A 22 1.74 5.74 -9.59
CA LEU A 22 0.68 6.43 -10.35
C LEU A 22 -0.67 5.71 -10.30
N ASP A 23 -0.67 4.40 -10.05
CA ASP A 23 -1.85 3.55 -9.94
C ASP A 23 -1.94 2.92 -8.55
N ASP A 24 -3.17 2.74 -8.05
CA ASP A 24 -3.44 2.13 -6.74
C ASP A 24 -3.11 0.62 -6.71
N LYS A 25 -3.17 -0.04 -7.87
CA LYS A 25 -2.98 -1.49 -8.02
C LYS A 25 -1.90 -1.78 -9.06
N LEU A 26 -0.86 -2.50 -8.65
CA LEU A 26 0.29 -2.82 -9.51
C LEU A 26 0.23 -4.25 -10.10
N LEU A 27 -0.97 -4.79 -10.31
CA LEU A 27 -1.14 -6.18 -10.76
C LEU A 27 -0.53 -6.44 -12.16
N TYR A 28 -0.41 -5.39 -12.98
CA TYR A 28 0.22 -5.41 -14.31
C TYR A 28 1.72 -5.74 -14.28
N LEU A 29 2.39 -5.66 -13.13
CA LEU A 29 3.80 -6.03 -12.99
C LEU A 29 4.05 -7.51 -13.32
N ARG A 30 3.04 -8.38 -13.23
CA ARG A 30 3.14 -9.79 -13.63
C ARG A 30 3.45 -9.96 -15.12
N ASP A 31 2.92 -9.07 -15.96
CA ASP A 31 3.11 -9.06 -17.41
C ASP A 31 4.18 -8.06 -17.87
N ALA A 32 4.82 -7.37 -16.93
CA ALA A 32 5.90 -6.41 -17.20
C ALA A 32 7.26 -7.08 -17.44
N LEU A 33 8.22 -6.28 -17.89
CA LEU A 33 9.63 -6.68 -17.92
C LEU A 33 10.14 -6.97 -16.50
N PRO A 34 10.98 -8.02 -16.30
CA PRO A 34 11.46 -8.42 -14.97
C PRO A 34 12.25 -7.34 -14.23
N GLU A 35 12.87 -6.40 -14.95
CA GLU A 35 13.65 -5.31 -14.38
C GLU A 35 12.83 -4.44 -13.40
N TYR A 36 11.53 -4.30 -13.62
CA TYR A 36 10.64 -3.51 -12.77
C TYR A 36 10.15 -4.26 -11.52
N SER A 37 10.50 -5.53 -11.38
CA SER A 37 10.07 -6.38 -10.25
C SER A 37 11.22 -7.12 -9.58
N THR A 38 12.46 -6.83 -9.98
CA THR A 38 13.66 -7.44 -9.40
C THR A 38 14.26 -6.47 -8.40
N PHE A 39 14.34 -6.89 -7.15
CA PHE A 39 14.89 -6.12 -6.04
C PHE A 39 15.96 -6.95 -5.33
N SER A 40 17.01 -6.28 -4.84
CA SER A 40 18.03 -6.93 -4.00
C SER A 40 17.44 -7.28 -2.63
N PHE A 41 17.79 -8.44 -2.09
CA PHE A 41 17.41 -8.83 -0.73
C PHE A 41 18.19 -8.06 0.34
N ASP A 42 19.41 -7.60 0.01
CA ASP A 42 20.31 -6.88 0.92
C ASP A 42 20.16 -5.36 0.77
N MET A 43 18.93 -4.87 0.59
CA MET A 43 18.66 -3.44 0.42
C MET A 43 18.58 -2.75 1.79
N ASP A 44 19.31 -1.66 1.95
CA ASP A 44 19.25 -0.83 3.15
C ASP A 44 17.93 -0.03 3.24
N PRO A 45 17.38 0.17 4.45
CA PRO A 45 16.16 0.94 4.64
C PRO A 45 16.39 2.45 4.44
N GLU A 46 15.58 3.06 3.58
CA GLU A 46 15.54 4.50 3.33
C GLU A 46 14.54 5.17 4.30
N ILE A 47 15.07 5.90 5.28
CA ILE A 47 14.25 6.57 6.30
C ILE A 47 13.83 7.94 5.79
N LEU A 48 12.52 8.14 5.64
CA LEU A 48 11.95 9.45 5.36
C LEU A 48 11.77 10.24 6.67
N PRO A 49 12.15 11.53 6.72
CA PRO A 49 11.93 12.36 7.89
C PRO A 49 10.42 12.47 8.23
N GLU A 50 10.12 12.53 9.52
CA GLU A 50 8.74 12.65 9.99
C GLU A 50 8.09 13.93 9.46
N GLY A 51 6.84 13.80 8.99
CA GLY A 51 6.07 14.91 8.40
C GLY A 51 6.36 15.19 6.93
N THR A 52 7.34 14.52 6.31
CA THR A 52 7.54 14.63 4.86
C THR A 52 6.38 13.96 4.09
N PRO A 53 5.89 14.58 3.00
CA PRO A 53 4.87 13.96 2.18
C PRO A 53 5.43 12.69 1.51
N VAL A 54 4.61 11.65 1.41
CA VAL A 54 5.02 10.40 0.77
C VAL A 54 5.34 10.65 -0.72
N PRO A 55 6.57 10.33 -1.19
CA PRO A 55 6.98 10.60 -2.56
C PRO A 55 6.19 9.75 -3.55
N VAL A 56 5.83 10.35 -4.70
CA VAL A 56 5.17 9.65 -5.80
C VAL A 56 6.20 9.32 -6.87
N ASN A 57 6.41 8.03 -7.12
CA ASN A 57 7.31 7.51 -8.14
C ASN A 57 6.61 7.55 -9.53
N PRO A 58 7.06 8.40 -10.47
CA PRO A 58 6.43 8.57 -11.77
C PRO A 58 6.84 7.51 -12.81
N VAL A 59 7.68 6.53 -12.44
CA VAL A 59 8.21 5.54 -13.40
C VAL A 59 7.09 4.73 -14.04
N GLN A 60 7.01 4.81 -15.37
CA GLN A 60 6.12 3.98 -16.18
C GLN A 60 6.82 2.69 -16.61
N VAL A 61 6.09 1.59 -16.53
CA VAL A 61 6.58 0.24 -16.77
C VAL A 61 6.30 -0.17 -18.21
N LYS A 62 7.17 -1.00 -18.78
CA LYS A 62 6.97 -1.63 -20.09
C LYS A 62 6.40 -3.04 -19.93
N LEU A 63 5.29 -3.31 -20.60
CA LEU A 63 4.70 -4.64 -20.73
C LEU A 63 5.45 -5.47 -21.76
N LYS A 64 5.51 -6.78 -21.51
CA LYS A 64 5.91 -7.78 -22.48
C LYS A 64 4.91 -7.83 -23.65
N PRO A 65 5.29 -8.42 -24.79
CA PRO A 65 4.33 -8.75 -25.83
C PRO A 65 3.20 -9.64 -25.30
N ARG A 66 2.03 -9.53 -25.92
CA ARG A 66 0.86 -10.38 -25.62
C ARG A 66 1.18 -11.88 -25.82
N PRO A 67 0.49 -12.80 -25.13
CA PRO A 67 -0.68 -12.60 -24.26
C PRO A 67 -0.36 -12.12 -22.84
N TRP A 68 -1.29 -11.38 -22.23
CA TRP A 68 -1.25 -10.93 -20.83
C TRP A 68 -2.26 -11.68 -19.98
N LEU A 69 -2.08 -11.66 -18.66
CA LEU A 69 -3.00 -12.26 -17.69
C LEU A 69 -4.37 -11.57 -17.70
N GLU A 70 -4.38 -10.25 -17.73
CA GLU A 70 -5.61 -9.45 -17.76
C GLU A 70 -5.66 -8.50 -18.96
N ARG A 71 -6.85 -7.93 -19.17
CA ARG A 71 -7.10 -6.90 -20.17
C ARG A 71 -6.72 -5.53 -19.62
N TRP A 72 -5.43 -5.34 -19.37
CA TRP A 72 -4.85 -4.11 -18.82
C TRP A 72 -5.23 -2.87 -19.64
N GLU A 73 -5.48 -3.04 -20.94
CA GLU A 73 -5.91 -1.95 -21.78
C GLU A 73 -7.20 -1.29 -21.25
N ARG A 74 -8.07 -2.02 -20.56
CA ARG A 74 -9.40 -1.51 -20.16
C ARG A 74 -9.40 -0.74 -18.84
N GLN A 75 -8.27 -0.68 -18.14
CA GLN A 75 -8.21 -0.19 -16.75
C GLN A 75 -7.67 1.25 -16.63
N GLU A 76 -7.52 1.98 -17.74
CA GLU A 76 -7.03 3.38 -17.77
C GLU A 76 -5.76 3.61 -16.92
N LEU A 77 -4.82 2.65 -16.97
CA LEU A 77 -3.58 2.66 -16.19
C LEU A 77 -2.67 3.82 -16.61
N LYS A 78 -2.10 4.51 -15.62
CA LYS A 78 -1.14 5.62 -15.81
C LYS A 78 0.31 5.18 -15.70
N GLY A 79 0.56 4.07 -15.02
CA GLY A 79 1.89 3.54 -14.75
C GLY A 79 2.46 2.63 -15.84
N VAL A 80 1.86 2.58 -17.04
CA VAL A 80 2.31 1.72 -18.13
C VAL A 80 2.53 2.52 -19.40
N ALA A 81 3.73 2.43 -19.98
CA ALA A 81 4.16 3.28 -21.10
C ALA A 81 3.70 2.78 -22.47
N ASN A 82 3.77 1.46 -22.72
CA ASN A 82 3.68 0.89 -24.06
C ASN A 82 2.35 0.18 -24.36
N ILE A 83 1.28 0.43 -23.61
CA ILE A 83 -0.02 -0.23 -23.85
C ILE A 83 -0.52 0.01 -25.27
N GLU A 84 -0.35 1.22 -25.79
CA GLU A 84 -0.79 1.63 -27.12
C GLU A 84 -0.09 0.87 -28.26
N GLU A 85 1.17 0.46 -28.06
CA GLU A 85 1.95 -0.29 -29.05
C GLU A 85 1.38 -1.69 -29.30
N HIS A 86 0.73 -2.28 -28.28
CA HIS A 86 0.16 -3.62 -28.34
C HIS A 86 -1.32 -3.64 -28.75
N LEU A 87 -1.92 -2.47 -29.00
CA LEU A 87 -3.34 -2.31 -29.31
C LEU A 87 -3.61 -2.24 -30.81
N LYS A 88 -4.40 -3.19 -31.30
CA LYS A 88 -5.00 -3.14 -32.65
C LYS A 88 -6.23 -2.22 -32.63
N GLU A 89 -6.62 -1.72 -33.80
CA GLU A 89 -7.80 -0.86 -33.96
C GLU A 89 -9.07 -1.46 -33.33
N LYS A 90 -9.31 -2.76 -33.55
CA LYS A 90 -10.44 -3.47 -32.95
C LYS A 90 -10.43 -3.45 -31.42
N ASP A 91 -9.26 -3.43 -30.79
CA ASP A 91 -9.14 -3.39 -29.34
C ASP A 91 -9.34 -1.96 -28.80
N ARG A 92 -8.95 -0.93 -29.56
CA ARG A 92 -9.22 0.48 -29.25
C ARG A 92 -10.73 0.75 -29.20
N VAL A 93 -11.45 0.36 -30.24
CA VAL A 93 -12.92 0.48 -30.30
C VAL A 93 -13.59 -0.25 -29.14
N ARG A 94 -13.14 -1.47 -28.80
CA ARG A 94 -13.70 -2.24 -27.67
C ARG A 94 -13.41 -1.62 -26.31
N ARG A 95 -12.27 -0.95 -26.15
CA ARG A 95 -11.93 -0.20 -24.94
C ARG A 95 -12.89 0.99 -24.79
N GLU A 96 -13.05 1.79 -25.84
CA GLU A 96 -13.92 2.98 -25.83
C GLU A 96 -15.37 2.61 -25.53
N LEU A 97 -15.88 1.53 -26.12
CA LEU A 97 -17.23 1.01 -25.85
C LEU A 97 -17.46 0.60 -24.38
N ARG A 98 -16.39 0.28 -23.64
CA ARG A 98 -16.45 -0.10 -22.23
C ARG A 98 -16.04 1.04 -21.28
N ALA A 99 -15.58 2.17 -21.81
CA ALA A 99 -15.25 3.32 -20.98
C ALA A 99 -16.50 3.77 -20.22
N THR A 100 -16.31 4.19 -18.96
CA THR A 100 -17.39 4.63 -18.09
C THR A 100 -17.19 6.09 -17.68
N PRO A 101 -17.20 7.04 -18.65
CA PRO A 101 -16.88 8.46 -18.39
C PRO A 101 -17.83 9.14 -17.39
N TRP A 102 -19.01 8.58 -17.16
CA TRP A 102 -19.97 9.07 -16.16
C TRP A 102 -19.57 8.80 -14.72
N GLU A 103 -18.68 7.82 -14.44
CA GLU A 103 -18.33 7.44 -13.06
C GLU A 103 -17.66 8.58 -12.28
N LYS A 104 -16.93 9.47 -12.96
CA LYS A 104 -16.31 10.63 -12.31
C LYS A 104 -17.35 11.63 -11.77
N TYR A 105 -18.58 11.58 -12.28
CA TYR A 105 -19.70 12.41 -11.85
C TYR A 105 -20.64 11.67 -10.87
N ASP A 106 -20.38 10.40 -10.55
CA ASP A 106 -21.18 9.64 -9.60
C ASP A 106 -20.78 9.96 -8.16
N LEU A 107 -21.45 10.97 -7.59
CA LEU A 107 -21.24 11.42 -6.21
C LEU A 107 -21.55 10.32 -5.19
N MET A 108 -22.53 9.45 -5.47
CA MET A 108 -22.91 8.37 -4.55
C MET A 108 -21.84 7.26 -4.55
N LYS A 109 -21.20 7.00 -5.69
CA LYS A 109 -20.03 6.11 -5.75
C LYS A 109 -18.83 6.69 -5.01
N GLN A 110 -18.59 8.00 -5.12
CA GLN A 110 -17.54 8.69 -4.36
C GLN A 110 -17.81 8.61 -2.85
N TYR A 111 -19.03 8.94 -2.42
CA TYR A 111 -19.45 8.88 -1.02
C TYR A 111 -19.23 7.48 -0.43
N ARG A 112 -19.64 6.41 -1.13
CA ARG A 112 -19.43 5.03 -0.68
C ARG A 112 -17.96 4.56 -0.69
N LYS A 113 -17.09 5.23 -1.44
CA LYS A 113 -15.65 4.90 -1.50
C LYS A 113 -14.90 5.41 -0.28
N THR A 114 -15.41 6.46 0.36
CA THR A 114 -14.78 7.11 1.51
C THR A 114 -15.60 6.87 2.77
N ILE A 115 -14.94 6.80 3.92
CA ILE A 115 -15.64 6.80 5.21
C ILE A 115 -16.15 8.24 5.45
N PRO A 116 -17.42 8.46 5.83
CA PRO A 116 -17.93 9.78 6.20
C PRO A 116 -17.09 10.45 7.30
N ILE A 117 -17.06 11.79 7.33
CA ILE A 117 -16.23 12.53 8.29
C ILE A 117 -16.63 12.27 9.75
N GLU A 118 -17.92 12.07 10.00
CA GLU A 118 -18.47 11.75 11.33
C GLU A 118 -17.90 10.42 11.82
N ASP A 119 -18.03 9.37 11.01
CA ASP A 119 -17.47 8.05 11.29
C ASP A 119 -15.94 8.08 11.44
N GLN A 120 -15.24 8.88 10.62
CA GLN A 120 -13.78 9.04 10.77
C GLN A 120 -13.42 9.62 12.14
N ASN A 121 -14.14 10.63 12.62
CA ASN A 121 -13.86 11.25 13.92
C ASN A 121 -14.04 10.25 15.05
N ASP A 122 -15.10 9.44 15.01
CA ASP A 122 -15.37 8.42 16.02
C ASP A 122 -14.28 7.34 16.02
N ILE A 123 -13.90 6.85 14.84
CA ILE A 123 -12.81 5.88 14.69
C ILE A 123 -11.50 6.46 15.24
N TRP A 124 -11.16 7.70 14.88
CA TRP A 124 -9.92 8.33 15.36
C TRP A 124 -9.95 8.59 16.86
N ALA A 125 -11.10 8.97 17.43
CA ALA A 125 -11.25 9.16 18.87
C ALA A 125 -10.99 7.86 19.63
N GLU A 126 -11.56 6.75 19.17
CA GLU A 126 -11.35 5.42 19.74
C GLU A 126 -9.88 4.99 19.64
N VAL A 127 -9.29 5.06 18.44
CA VAL A 127 -7.89 4.68 18.19
C VAL A 127 -6.95 5.50 19.07
N ASN A 128 -7.13 6.82 19.13
CA ASN A 128 -6.30 7.70 19.96
C ASN A 128 -6.50 7.46 21.46
N HIS A 129 -7.71 7.09 21.89
CA HIS A 129 -7.96 6.68 23.26
C HIS A 129 -7.18 5.41 23.61
N GLN A 130 -7.33 4.35 22.81
CA GLN A 130 -6.64 3.08 23.02
C GLN A 130 -5.11 3.23 22.97
N LEU A 131 -4.59 4.03 22.02
CA LEU A 131 -3.17 4.31 21.90
C LEU A 131 -2.60 4.98 23.17
N ARG A 132 -3.34 5.94 23.76
CA ARG A 132 -2.94 6.57 25.04
C ARG A 132 -2.91 5.56 26.18
N GLN A 133 -3.91 4.68 26.28
CA GLN A 133 -3.92 3.62 27.30
C GLN A 133 -2.75 2.65 27.14
N LEU A 134 -2.44 2.24 25.90
CA LEU A 134 -1.29 1.40 25.58
C LEU A 134 0.05 2.08 25.94
N GLN A 135 0.18 3.38 25.71
CA GLN A 135 1.37 4.13 26.11
C GLN A 135 1.54 4.20 27.63
N LEU A 136 0.44 4.42 28.38
CA LEU A 136 0.47 4.46 29.84
C LEU A 136 0.83 3.08 30.44
N THR A 137 0.21 2.00 29.95
CA THR A 137 0.51 0.63 30.39
C THR A 137 1.94 0.20 30.08
N ARG A 138 2.49 0.60 28.93
CA ARG A 138 3.91 0.39 28.59
C ARG A 138 4.83 1.13 29.56
N LYS A 139 4.54 2.41 29.86
CA LYS A 139 5.32 3.21 30.83
C LYS A 139 5.30 2.61 32.24
N THR A 140 4.15 2.17 32.74
CA THR A 140 4.05 1.55 34.07
C THR A 140 4.76 0.20 34.13
N SER A 141 4.65 -0.62 33.09
CA SER A 141 5.34 -1.91 32.99
C SER A 141 6.86 -1.77 32.93
N ALA A 142 7.36 -0.78 32.18
CA ALA A 142 8.79 -0.46 32.13
C ALA A 142 9.34 -0.08 33.51
N ARG A 143 8.62 0.78 34.26
CA ARG A 143 8.98 1.17 35.63
C ARG A 143 8.99 -0.02 36.62
N LYS A 144 8.08 -0.99 36.45
CA LYS A 144 8.06 -2.21 37.28
C LYS A 144 9.26 -3.11 36.99
N ARG A 145 9.69 -3.24 35.73
CA ARG A 145 10.85 -4.06 35.34
C ARG A 145 12.18 -3.51 35.89
N THR A 146 12.32 -2.19 35.96
CA THR A 146 13.51 -1.56 36.55
C THR A 146 13.61 -1.75 38.07
N PHE A 147 12.49 -2.06 38.74
CA PHE A 147 12.42 -2.22 40.19
C PHE A 147 12.38 -3.71 40.59
N THR A 148 13.30 -4.51 40.05
CA THR A 148 13.53 -5.87 40.56
C THR A 148 14.72 -5.82 41.51
N THR A 149 14.47 -6.06 42.80
CA THR A 149 15.55 -6.20 43.79
C THR A 149 16.37 -7.44 43.44
N PRO A 150 17.72 -7.36 43.39
CA PRO A 150 18.55 -8.52 43.13
C PRO A 150 18.30 -9.57 44.22
N LYS A 151 17.99 -10.81 43.81
CA LYS A 151 17.83 -11.92 44.75
C LYS A 151 19.19 -12.17 45.41
N PRO A 152 19.29 -12.22 46.76
CA PRO A 152 20.53 -12.59 47.40
C PRO A 152 20.86 -14.03 47.00
N GLN A 153 22.05 -14.22 46.41
CA GLN A 153 22.59 -15.55 46.17
C GLN A 153 22.92 -16.13 47.54
N LEU A 154 22.09 -17.04 48.05
CA LEU A 154 22.50 -17.91 49.15
C LEU A 154 23.58 -18.85 48.61
N GLY A 155 24.72 -18.85 49.30
CA GLY A 155 25.95 -19.53 48.91
C GLY A 155 25.96 -21.03 49.12
#